data_AF-A0AA46S6P8-F1
#
_entry.id   AF-A0AA46S6P8-F1
#
_cell.length_a   1.000
_cell.length_b   1.000
_cell.length_c   1.000
_cell.angle_alpha   90.00
_cell.angle_beta   90.00
_cell.angle_gamma   90.00
#
_symmetry.space_group_name_H-M   'P 1'
#
loop_
_entity.id
_entity.type
_entity.pdbx_description
1 polymer ?
#
loop_
_entity_poly.entity_id
_entity_poly.type
_entity_poly.pdbx_seq_one_letter_code
_entity_poly.pdbx_strand_id
1 'polypeptide(L)' 'MSDNIIQLSKPCTLCENRQNVQLFAGLMLCGSCQENIRLTNPSMFSANDEIEQKAQN' A
#
# COMPACT_ATOMS: atom_id res chain seq x y z
N MET A 1 18.08 -29.48 -0.25
CA MET A 1 18.70 -28.15 -0.32
C MET A 1 17.59 -27.17 -0.05
N SER A 2 17.60 -26.52 1.10
CA SER A 2 16.59 -25.52 1.45
C SER A 2 17.16 -24.19 0.98
N ASP A 3 16.72 -23.71 -0.17
CA ASP A 3 17.01 -22.35 -0.62
C ASP A 3 16.46 -21.40 0.46
N ASN A 4 17.35 -20.92 1.32
CA ASN A 4 17.05 -19.82 2.23
C ASN A 4 16.95 -18.56 1.37
N ILE A 5 15.83 -18.41 0.67
CA ILE A 5 15.52 -17.19 -0.07
C ILE A 5 15.31 -16.11 0.97
N ILE A 6 16.36 -15.34 1.23
CA ILE A 6 16.28 -14.12 2.01
C ILE A 6 15.38 -13.16 1.22
N GLN A 7 14.10 -13.10 1.58
CA GLN A 7 13.20 -12.09 1.03
C GLN A 7 13.61 -10.72 1.57
N LEU A 8 14.32 -9.97 0.72
CA LEU A 8 14.88 -8.66 1.03
C LEU A 8 13.82 -7.54 1.04
N SER A 9 12.59 -7.81 0.59
CA SER A 9 11.50 -6.84 0.62
C SER A 9 11.09 -6.52 2.05
N LYS A 10 10.96 -5.22 2.36
CA LYS A 10 10.39 -4.78 3.63
C LYS A 10 8.95 -5.34 3.74
N PRO A 11 8.57 -5.93 4.88
CA PRO A 11 7.24 -6.48 5.05
C PRO A 11 6.19 -5.37 5.14
N CYS A 12 4.92 -5.74 5.04
CA CYS A 12 3.81 -4.87 5.40
C CYS A 12 3.99 -4.39 6.85
N THR A 13 3.87 -3.08 7.05
CA THR A 13 4.03 -2.40 8.33
C THR A 13 2.96 -2.83 9.34
N LEU A 14 1.79 -3.28 8.86
CA LEU A 14 0.63 -3.57 9.69
C LEU A 14 0.44 -5.06 10.02
N CYS A 15 0.83 -5.96 9.12
CA CYS A 15 0.54 -7.40 9.27
C CYS A 15 1.70 -8.32 8.91
N GLU A 16 2.90 -7.75 8.67
CA GLU A 16 4.14 -8.47 8.35
C GLU A 16 4.14 -9.30 7.05
N ASN A 17 3.00 -9.39 6.35
CA ASN A 17 2.92 -10.06 5.06
C ASN A 17 3.89 -9.40 4.05
N ARG A 18 4.64 -10.23 3.32
CA ARG A 18 5.64 -9.81 2.32
C ARG A 18 5.13 -9.90 0.88
N GLN A 19 3.93 -10.43 0.68
CA GLN A 19 3.30 -10.50 -0.64
C GLN A 19 2.66 -9.17 -1.01
N ASN A 20 2.88 -8.73 -2.25
CA ASN A 20 2.25 -7.56 -2.86
C ASN A 20 2.37 -6.29 -2.00
N VAL A 21 3.55 -6.05 -1.41
CA VAL A 21 3.82 -4.88 -0.58
C VAL A 21 4.26 -3.70 -1.43
N GLN A 22 3.62 -2.55 -1.25
CA GLN A 22 3.93 -1.29 -1.93
C GLN A 22 4.02 -0.13 -0.92
N LEU A 23 4.74 0.93 -1.30
CA LEU A 23 4.84 2.14 -0.49
C LEU A 23 3.61 3.02 -0.72
N PHE A 24 2.87 3.33 0.33
CA PHE A 24 1.71 4.22 0.30
C PHE A 24 1.70 5.13 1.53
N ALA A 25 1.63 6.46 1.30
CA ALA A 25 1.66 7.46 2.36
C ALA A 25 2.80 7.28 3.39
N GLY A 26 3.97 6.81 2.93
CA GLY A 26 5.14 6.56 3.79
C GLY A 26 5.14 5.20 4.51
N LEU A 27 4.10 4.37 4.34
CA LEU A 27 3.99 3.04 4.92
C LEU A 27 4.17 1.96 3.85
N MET A 28 4.90 0.89 4.19
CA MET A 28 4.91 -0.33 3.36
C MET A 28 3.63 -1.12 3.65
N LEU A 29 2.75 -1.30 2.67
CA LEU A 29 1.45 -1.94 2.85
C LEU A 29 1.25 -3.07 1.84
N CYS A 30 0.73 -4.21 2.29
CA CYS A 30 0.23 -5.26 1.40
C CYS A 30 -1.16 -4.90 0.84
N GLY A 31 -1.56 -5.53 -0.25
CA GLY A 31 -2.85 -5.29 -0.91
C GLY A 31 -4.06 -5.34 0.04
N SER A 32 -4.14 -6.35 0.92
CA SER A 32 -5.25 -6.47 1.87
C SER A 32 -5.30 -5.32 2.88
N CYS A 33 -4.15 -4.88 3.39
CA CYS A 33 -4.09 -3.75 4.31
C CYS A 33 -4.43 -2.44 3.60
N GLN A 34 -3.97 -2.25 2.37
CA GLN A 34 -4.30 -1.08 1.57
C GLN A 34 -5.80 -1.00 1.25
N GLU A 35 -6.43 -2.12 0.90
CA GLU A 35 -7.87 -2.19 0.66
C GLU A 35 -8.68 -1.90 1.92
N ASN A 36 -8.28 -2.46 3.06
CA ASN A 36 -8.93 -2.15 4.35
C ASN A 36 -8.85 -0.65 4.69
N ILE A 37 -7.69 -0.02 4.51
CA ILE A 37 -7.56 1.43 4.74
C ILE A 37 -8.44 2.21 3.78
N ARG A 38 -8.56 1.78 2.51
CA ARG A 38 -9.45 2.44 1.54
C ARG A 38 -10.91 2.36 1.96
N LEU A 39 -11.34 1.24 2.55
CA LEU A 39 -12.69 1.05 3.06
C LEU A 39 -12.95 1.87 4.33
N THR A 40 -11.99 1.92 5.26
CA THR A 40 -12.19 2.61 6.55
C THR A 40 -11.91 4.11 6.47
N ASN A 41 -11.02 4.54 5.59
CA ASN A 41 -10.55 5.91 5.43
C ASN A 41 -10.50 6.31 3.94
N PRO A 42 -11.65 6.33 3.22
CA PRO A 42 -11.68 6.59 1.79
C PRO A 42 -11.11 7.96 1.41
N SER A 43 -11.27 8.98 2.27
CA SER A 43 -10.74 10.33 2.07
C SER A 43 -9.21 10.38 1.94
N MET A 44 -8.49 9.41 2.53
CA MET A 44 -7.03 9.30 2.41
C MET A 44 -6.59 9.01 0.96
N PHE A 45 -7.47 8.43 0.14
CA PHE A 45 -7.22 8.14 -1.27
C PHE A 45 -7.85 9.19 -2.21
N SER A 46 -8.93 9.84 -1.79
CA SER A 46 -9.61 10.89 -2.56
C SER A 46 -8.77 12.14 -2.81
N ALA A 47 -7.72 12.38 -2.02
CA ALA A 47 -6.79 13.49 -2.23
C ALA A 47 -6.06 13.42 -3.59
N ASN A 48 -5.93 12.25 -4.20
CA ASN A 48 -5.36 12.10 -5.55
C ASN A 48 -6.40 12.36 -6.66
N ASP A 49 -7.66 12.00 -6.44
CA ASP A 49 -8.73 12.15 -7.44
C ASP A 49 -9.09 13.64 -7.66
N GLU A 50 -9.03 14.47 -6.62
CA GLU A 50 -9.24 15.93 -6.73
C GLU A 50 -8.12 16.66 -7.48
N ILE A 51 -6.89 16.11 -7.48
CA ILE A 51 -5.76 16.69 -8.22
C ILE A 51 -5.91 16.41 -9.72
N GLU A 52 -6.35 15.21 -10.12
CA GLU A 52 -6.62 14.89 -11.54
C GLU A 52 -7.80 15.70 -12.09
N GLN A 53 -8.87 15.91 -11.32
CA GLN A 53 -10.00 16.73 -11.78
C GLN A 53 -9.65 18.21 -11.98
N LYS A 54 -8.68 18.75 -11.24
CA LYS A 54 -8.24 20.16 -11.40
C LYS A 54 -7.27 20.37 -12.56
N ALA A 55 -6.66 19.31 -13.09
CA ALA A 55 -5.74 19.40 -14.22
C ALA A 55 -6.45 19.38 -15.59
N GLN A 56 -7.77 19.20 -15.62
CA GLN A 56 -8.57 19.07 -16.84
C GLN A 56 -9.54 20.23 -17.10
N ASN A 57 -9.39 21.36 -16.40
CA ASN A 57 -10.22 22.56 -16.61
C ASN A 57 -9.42 23.75 -17.11
#